data_AF-A0A2V8WLQ8-F1
#
_entry.id   AF-A0A2V8WLQ8-F1
#
_cell.length_a   1.000
_cell.length_b   1.000
_cell.length_c   1.000
_cell.angle_alpha   90.00
_cell.angle_beta   90.00
_cell.angle_gamma   90.00
#
_symmetry.space_group_name_H-M   'P 1'
#
loop_
_entity.id
_entity.type
_entity.pdbx_description
1 polymer ?
#
loop_
_entity_poly.entity_id
_entity_poly.type
_entity_poly.pdbx_seq_one_letter_code
_entity_poly.pdbx_strand_id
1 'polypeptide(L)' 'MFARKVSMHLKVNGGVEFKKKIEGEVIPLLRKQAGFLDEITFLHPSGKEVHAFSLWQTAEHAEAY' A
#
# COMPACT_ATOMS: atom_id res chain seq x y z
N MET A 1 2.78 -9.66 -14.47
CA MET A 1 2.65 -9.24 -13.06
C MET A 1 3.71 -8.19 -12.79
N PHE A 2 3.31 -7.07 -12.18
CA PHE A 2 4.16 -5.94 -11.82
C PHE A 2 3.95 -5.58 -10.34
N ALA A 3 5.01 -5.14 -9.64
CA ALA A 3 4.93 -4.75 -8.24
C ALA A 3 5.42 -3.31 -8.07
N ARG A 4 4.58 -2.44 -7.51
CA ARG A 4 4.95 -1.05 -7.17
C ARG A 4 5.24 -0.97 -5.68
N LYS A 5 6.48 -0.62 -5.34
CA LYS A 5 6.91 -0.35 -3.96
C LYS A 5 6.72 1.13 -3.61
N VAL A 6 6.08 1.38 -2.48
CA VAL A 6 6.04 2.70 -1.84
C VAL A 6 6.69 2.58 -0.46
N SER A 7 7.56 3.53 -0.13
CA SER A 7 8.18 3.61 1.20
C SER A 7 7.86 4.96 1.81
N MET A 8 7.55 4.99 3.11
CA MET A 8 7.22 6.22 3.80
C MET A 8 7.67 6.20 5.26
N HIS A 9 7.99 7.39 5.76
CA HIS A 9 8.19 7.63 7.17
C HIS A 9 6.89 8.14 7.79
N LEU A 10 6.46 7.49 8.87
CA LEU A 10 5.29 7.88 9.64
C LEU A 10 5.65 8.93 10.68
N LYS A 11 4.67 9.76 11.04
CA LYS A 11 4.75 10.61 12.23
C LYS A 11 4.87 9.73 13.48
N VAL A 12 5.32 10.33 14.59
CA VAL A 12 5.38 9.65 15.89
C VAL A 12 4.02 9.02 16.21
N ASN A 13 4.02 7.74 16.57
CA ASN A 13 2.83 6.92 16.85
C ASN A 13 1.84 6.79 15.66
N GLY A 14 2.28 7.04 14.43
CA GLY A 14 1.43 6.99 13.24
C GLY A 14 1.05 5.58 12.77
N GLY A 15 1.66 4.52 13.30
CA GLY A 15 1.43 3.13 12.85
C GLY A 15 -0.02 2.65 12.98
N VAL A 16 -0.71 3.03 14.06
CA VAL A 16 -2.13 2.65 14.27
C VAL A 16 -3.05 3.33 13.26
N GLU A 17 -2.89 4.64 13.08
CA GLU A 17 -3.65 5.42 12.09
C GLU A 17 -3.37 4.95 10.67
N PHE A 18 -2.10 4.63 10.37
CA PHE A 18 -1.70 4.04 9.11
C PHE A 18 -2.43 2.71 8.87
N LYS A 19 -2.43 1.79 9.84
CA LYS A 19 -3.10 0.49 9.71
C LYS A 19 -4.60 0.66 9.44
N LYS A 20 -5.26 1.56 10.18
CA LYS A 20 -6.69 1.85 9.98
C LYS A 20 -6.98 2.36 8.58
N LYS A 21 -6.14 3.27 8.05
CA LYS A 21 -6.31 3.83 6.71
C LYS A 21 -6.02 2.82 5.61
N ILE A 22 -4.94 2.04 5.72
CA ILE A 22 -4.59 1.08 4.67
C ILE A 22 -5.68 0.00 4.54
N GLU A 23 -6.16 -0.55 5.66
CA GLU A 23 -7.19 -1.61 5.67
C GLU A 23 -8.59 -1.07 5.35
N GLY A 24 -8.95 0.10 5.89
CA GLY A 24 -10.31 0.63 5.80
C GLY A 24 -10.59 1.47 4.55
N GLU A 25 -9.57 2.07 3.95
CA GLU A 25 -9.75 3.05 2.87
C GLU A 25 -8.93 2.70 1.62
N VAL A 26 -7.62 2.49 1.78
CA VAL A 26 -6.70 2.35 0.64
C VAL A 26 -6.89 1.02 -0.09
N ILE A 27 -6.85 -0.12 0.61
CA ILE A 27 -7.05 -1.44 -0.01
C ILE A 27 -8.43 -1.53 -0.70
N PRO A 28 -9.55 -1.10 -0.08
CA PRO A 28 -10.84 -1.06 -0.76
C PRO A 28 -10.87 -0.17 -2.00
N LEU A 29 -10.10 0.91 -2.04
CA LEU A 29 -9.98 1.78 -3.21
C LEU A 29 -9.15 1.13 -4.32
N LEU A 30 -8.03 0.49 -3.98
CA LEU A 30 -7.17 -0.22 -4.92
C LEU A 30 -7.89 -1.40 -5.57
N ARG A 31 -8.72 -2.14 -4.82
CA ARG A 31 -9.54 -3.25 -5.34
C ARG A 31 -10.53 -2.84 -6.44
N LYS A 32 -10.82 -1.55 -6.59
CA LYS A 32 -11.68 -1.04 -7.67
C LYS A 32 -10.91 -0.74 -8.95
N GLN A 33 -9.58 -0.71 -8.91
CA GLN A 33 -8.74 -0.38 -10.06
C GLN A 33 -8.58 -1.60 -10.97
N ALA A 34 -8.61 -1.36 -12.28
CA ALA A 34 -8.37 -2.41 -13.26
C ALA A 34 -6.97 -3.00 -13.07
N GLY A 35 -6.89 -4.33 -13.09
CA GLY A 35 -5.61 -5.05 -12.98
C GLY A 35 -4.96 -5.05 -11.60
N PHE A 36 -5.57 -4.47 -10.56
CA PHE A 36 -5.08 -4.64 -9.19
C PHE A 36 -5.23 -6.10 -8.74
N LEU A 37 -4.20 -6.64 -8.10
CA LEU A 37 -4.16 -8.03 -7.61
C LEU A 37 -4.19 -8.09 -6.09
N ASP A 38 -3.24 -7.41 -5.44
CA ASP A 38 -3.13 -7.44 -3.97
C ASP A 38 -2.24 -6.32 -3.41
N GLU A 39 -2.21 -6.18 -2.10
CA GLU A 39 -1.35 -5.26 -1.36
C GLU A 39 -0.66 -5.99 -0.19
N ILE A 40 0.65 -5.80 -0.07
CA ILE A 40 1.47 -6.33 1.02
C ILE A 40 2.18 -5.18 1.72
N THR A 41 1.80 -4.91 2.97
CA THR A 41 2.43 -3.89 3.80
C THR A 41 3.30 -4.49 4.91
N PHE A 42 4.51 -3.96 5.04
CA PHE A 42 5.39 -4.17 6.18
C PHE A 42 5.48 -2.88 7.01
N LEU A 43 5.01 -2.94 8.25
CA LEU A 43 5.23 -1.89 9.26
C LEU A 43 6.42 -2.29 10.13
N HIS A 44 7.45 -1.44 10.17
CA HIS A 44 8.62 -1.71 11.00
C HIS A 44 8.25 -1.67 12.50
N PRO A 45 8.91 -2.46 13.38
CA PRO A 45 8.64 -2.47 14.82
C PRO A 45 8.75 -1.10 15.50
N SER A 46 9.55 -0.19 14.93
CA SER A 46 9.67 1.19 15.39
C SER A 46 8.38 2.02 15.23
N GLY A 47 7.44 1.54 14.39
CA GLY A 47 6.20 2.24 14.04
C GLY A 47 6.41 3.51 13.21
N LYS A 48 7.63 3.73 12.71
CA LYS A 48 8.04 4.97 12.00
C LYS A 48 8.31 4.77 10.51
N GLU A 49 8.41 3.54 10.04
CA GLU A 49 8.72 3.22 8.65
C GLU A 49 7.79 2.15 8.13
N VAL A 50 7.34 2.33 6.89
CA VAL A 50 6.48 1.40 6.17
C VAL A 50 7.02 1.14 4.78
N HIS A 51 6.97 -0.13 4.37
CA HIS A 51 7.10 -0.54 2.97
C HIS A 51 5.81 -1.20 2.52
N ALA A 52 5.12 -0.59 1.56
CA ALA A 52 3.91 -1.13 0.94
C ALA A 52 4.19 -1.57 -0.49
N PHE A 53 3.66 -2.73 -0.87
CA PHE A 53 3.82 -3.31 -2.19
C PHE A 53 2.45 -3.56 -2.79
N SER A 54 2.09 -2.84 -3.85
CA SER A 54 0.88 -3.12 -4.63
C SER A 54 1.23 -4.01 -5.82
N LEU A 55 0.48 -5.09 -6.00
CA LEU A 55 0.64 -6.07 -7.07
C LEU A 55 -0.40 -5.82 -8.17
N TRP A 56 0.05 -5.87 -9.41
CA TRP A 56 -0.75 -5.54 -10.59
C TRP A 56 -0.55 -6.57 -11.70
N GLN A 57 -1.55 -6.75 -12.56
CA GLN A 57 -1.48 -7.62 -13.73
C GLN A 57 -0.36 -7.17 -14.67
N THR A 58 -0.29 -5.87 -14.96
CA THR A 58 0.71 -5.25 -15.84
C THR A 58 1.20 -3.91 -15.26
N ALA A 59 2.28 -3.36 -15.82
CA ALA A 59 2.82 -2.07 -15.39
C ALA A 59 1.87 -0.91 -15.78
N GLU A 60 1.23 -1.01 -16.94
CA GLU A 60 0.31 0.01 -17.47
C GLU A 60 -0.90 0.22 -16.55
N HIS A 61 -1.43 -0.86 -15.95
CA HIS A 61 -2.49 -0.76 -14.94
C HIS A 61 -2.02 -0.01 -13.68
N ALA A 62 -0.76 -0.18 -13.27
CA ALA A 62 -0.19 0.49 -12.11
C ALA A 62 0.16 1.97 -12.38
N GLU A 63 0.46 2.32 -13.63
CA GLU A 63 0.76 3.69 -14.07
C GLU A 63 -0.49 4.51 -14.35
N ALA A 64 -1.58 3.87 -14.79
CA ALA A 64 -2.87 4.52 -14.99
C ALA A 64 -3.58 4.92 -13.68
N TYR A 65 -3.08 4.45 -12.52
CA TYR A 65 -3.56 4.76 -11.17
C TYR A 65 -2.57 5.59 -10.36
#